data_AF-A0AAE7CB97-F1
#
_entry.id   AF-A0AAE7CB97-F1
#
_cell.length_a   1.000
_cell.length_b   1.000
_cell.length_c   1.000
_cell.angle_alpha   90.00
_cell.angle_beta   90.00
_cell.angle_gamma   90.00
#
_symmetry.space_group_name_H-M   'P 1'
#
loop_
_entity.id
_entity.type
_entity.pdbx_description
1 polymer ?
#
loop_
_entity_poly.entity_id
_entity_poly.type
_entity_poly.pdbx_seq_one_letter_code
_entity_poly.pdbx_strand_id
1 'polypeptide(L)'
;MSIKTTGTREPQSSRAPKVPAGTLYRGREGMWSWVLHRITGVSIFFFLLVHVLDTSLIRVSPEAYNAVIGTYKNPIMGIGEVALVGAIGFHALNGLRIILIDFWRFGAKHQRLMFYVVIGLWVVLMAGFVPRHLMNVFSEAGWI
;
A
#
# COMPACT_ATOMS: atom_id res chain seq x y z
N MET A 1 -20.28 13.01 76.26
CA MET A 1 -20.02 13.68 74.97
C MET A 1 -18.52 13.53 74.69
N SER A 2 -18.12 12.61 73.81
CA SER A 2 -16.70 12.32 73.53
C SER A 2 -16.34 12.90 72.16
N ILE A 3 -15.45 13.90 72.15
CA ILE A 3 -14.92 14.51 70.93
C ILE A 3 -13.78 13.61 70.46
N LYS A 4 -13.97 12.95 69.31
CA LYS A 4 -12.94 12.15 68.65
C LYS A 4 -12.08 13.08 67.79
N THR A 5 -10.86 13.34 68.26
CA THR A 5 -9.87 14.20 67.59
C THR A 5 -9.48 13.66 66.22
N THR A 6 -9.40 14.58 65.26
CA THR A 6 -9.02 14.43 63.85
C THR A 6 -7.67 13.71 63.69
N GLY A 7 -7.67 12.57 63.02
CA GLY A 7 -6.43 11.89 62.60
C GLY A 7 -5.76 12.63 61.44
N THR A 8 -4.48 12.95 61.61
CA THR A 8 -3.57 13.43 60.56
C THR A 8 -3.43 12.37 59.47
N ARG A 9 -3.81 12.70 58.23
CA ARG A 9 -3.59 11.82 57.07
C ARG A 9 -2.14 11.97 56.63
N GLU A 10 -1.37 10.88 56.67
CA GLU A 10 -0.04 10.84 56.04
C GLU A 10 -0.15 11.08 54.53
N PRO A 11 0.85 11.73 53.90
CA PRO A 11 0.83 11.97 52.47
C PRO A 11 0.98 10.63 51.74
N GLN A 12 -0.09 10.19 51.06
CA GLN A 12 -0.01 9.05 50.17
C GLN A 12 1.02 9.34 49.09
N SER A 13 2.15 8.61 49.12
CA SER A 13 3.15 8.58 48.07
C SER A 13 2.46 8.28 46.73
N SER A 14 2.36 9.29 45.87
CA SER A 14 1.81 9.12 44.52
C SER A 14 2.79 8.28 43.71
N ARG A 15 2.47 6.99 43.54
CA ARG A 15 3.14 6.17 42.53
C ARG A 15 2.88 6.82 41.17
N ALA A 16 3.93 7.41 40.60
CA ALA A 16 3.89 7.94 39.24
C ALA A 16 3.36 6.84 38.28
N PRO A 17 2.41 7.17 37.38
CA PRO A 17 1.91 6.20 36.43
C PRO A 17 3.07 5.68 35.56
N LYS A 18 3.26 4.36 35.54
CA LYS A 18 4.22 3.72 34.63
C LYS A 18 3.77 4.03 33.21
N VAL A 19 4.53 4.89 32.52
CA VAL A 19 4.33 5.14 31.08
C VAL A 19 4.35 3.79 30.38
N PRO A 20 3.27 3.37 29.68
CA PRO A 20 3.27 2.09 28.99
C PRO A 20 4.40 2.12 27.96
N ALA A 21 5.36 1.18 28.09
CA ALA A 21 6.40 1.00 27.10
C ALA A 21 5.76 0.77 25.73
N GLY A 22 6.25 1.46 24.70
CA GLY A 22 5.66 1.52 23.37
C GLY A 22 5.31 0.14 22.81
N THR A 23 4.03 -0.22 22.89
CA THR A 23 3.52 -1.42 22.24
C THR A 23 3.30 -1.07 20.78
N LEU A 24 3.99 -1.73 19.85
CA LEU A 24 3.71 -1.56 18.42
C LEU A 24 2.21 -1.81 18.18
N TYR A 25 1.50 -0.79 17.68
CA TYR A 25 0.06 -0.89 17.46
C TYR A 25 -0.23 -2.06 16.51
N ARG A 26 -1.04 -3.02 16.98
CA ARG A 26 -1.47 -4.19 16.20
C ARG A 26 -2.54 -3.76 15.20
N GLY A 27 -2.08 -3.13 14.11
CA GLY A 27 -2.93 -2.62 13.04
C GLY A 27 -3.95 -3.64 12.55
N ARG A 28 -5.21 -3.23 12.46
CA ARG A 28 -6.29 -4.02 11.81
C ARG A 28 -6.31 -3.77 10.30
N GLU A 29 -7.20 -4.45 9.58
CA GLU A 29 -7.32 -4.39 8.12
C GLU A 29 -7.36 -2.95 7.57
N GLY A 30 -8.07 -2.05 8.27
CA GLY A 30 -8.14 -0.63 7.89
C GLY A 30 -6.80 0.10 7.92
N MET A 31 -5.95 -0.17 8.92
CA MET A 31 -4.62 0.46 9.01
C MET A 31 -3.72 -0.04 7.88
N TRP A 32 -3.65 -1.36 7.68
CA TRP A 32 -2.82 -1.93 6.63
C TRP A 32 -3.28 -1.54 5.22
N SER A 33 -4.61 -1.50 5.01
CA SER A 33 -5.20 -0.95 3.78
C SER A 33 -4.74 0.48 3.52
N TRP A 34 -4.75 1.35 4.54
CA TRP A 34 -4.28 2.73 4.43
C TRP A 34 -2.77 2.82 4.13
N VAL A 35 -1.93 2.04 4.85
CA VAL A 35 -0.48 2.02 4.62
C VAL A 35 -0.18 1.61 3.18
N LEU A 36 -0.76 0.50 2.73
CA LEU A 36 -0.55 -0.03 1.39
C LEU A 36 -1.05 0.96 0.32
N HIS A 37 -2.19 1.61 0.55
CA HIS A 37 -2.74 2.58 -0.42
C HIS A 37 -1.83 3.79 -0.60
N ARG A 38 -1.21 4.26 0.49
CA ARG A 38 -0.22 5.36 0.43
C ARG A 38 1.06 4.94 -0.25
N ILE A 39 1.63 3.79 0.13
CA ILE A 39 2.86 3.28 -0.46
C ILE A 39 2.67 3.12 -1.97
N THR A 40 1.61 2.42 -2.38
CA THR A 40 1.29 2.22 -3.80
C THR A 40 1.07 3.55 -4.53
N GLY A 41 0.34 4.51 -3.93
CA GLY A 41 0.12 5.82 -4.55
C GLY A 41 1.40 6.62 -4.77
N VAL A 42 2.29 6.64 -3.77
CA VAL A 42 3.60 7.31 -3.88
C VAL A 42 4.49 6.61 -4.92
N SER A 43 4.52 5.29 -4.93
CA SER A 43 5.27 4.52 -5.94
C SER A 43 4.76 4.80 -7.35
N ILE A 44 3.44 4.83 -7.55
CA ILE A 44 2.82 5.14 -8.85
C ILE A 44 3.14 6.58 -9.27
N PHE A 45 3.11 7.54 -8.35
CA PHE A 45 3.47 8.93 -8.65
C PHE A 45 4.89 9.05 -9.20
N PHE A 46 5.88 8.45 -8.53
CA PHE A 46 7.26 8.48 -9.01
C PHE A 46 7.47 7.66 -10.30
N PHE A 47 6.78 6.52 -10.43
CA PHE A 47 6.73 5.79 -11.69
C PHE A 47 6.23 6.68 -12.82
N LEU A 48 5.10 7.38 -12.64
CA LEU A 48 4.52 8.25 -13.65
C LEU A 48 5.45 9.40 -14.01
N LEU A 49 6.19 9.97 -13.06
CA LEU A 49 7.20 10.99 -13.35
C LEU A 49 8.25 10.46 -14.34
N VAL A 50 8.90 9.35 -14.01
CA VAL A 50 9.93 8.72 -14.86
C VAL A 50 9.32 8.29 -16.21
N HIS A 51 8.18 7.60 -16.16
CA HIS A 51 7.48 7.08 -17.34
C HIS A 51 7.09 8.17 -18.34
N VAL A 52 6.62 9.33 -17.88
CA VAL A 52 6.28 10.47 -18.76
C VAL A 52 7.54 11.04 -19.40
N LEU A 53 8.63 11.19 -18.64
CA LEU A 53 9.91 11.67 -19.17
C LEU A 53 10.44 10.73 -20.26
N ASP A 54 10.47 9.43 -20.00
CA ASP A 54 11.00 8.44 -20.96
C ASP A 54 10.12 8.34 -22.21
N THR A 55 8.79 8.35 -22.05
CA THR A 55 7.85 8.33 -23.18
C THR A 55 7.93 9.62 -24.00
N SER A 56 8.27 10.75 -23.38
CA SER A 56 8.42 12.02 -24.10
C SER A 56 9.59 12.01 -25.09
N LEU A 57 10.58 11.11 -24.93
CA LEU A 57 11.70 10.95 -25.88
C LEU A 57 11.25 10.55 -27.29
N ILE A 58 10.06 9.97 -27.43
CA ILE A 58 9.42 9.71 -28.74
C ILE A 58 9.33 11.00 -29.58
N ARG A 59 9.21 12.17 -28.92
CA ARG A 59 9.14 13.47 -29.59
C ARG A 59 10.50 14.11 -29.86
N VAL A 60 11.59 13.54 -29.35
CA VAL A 60 12.94 14.12 -29.44
C VAL A 60 13.78 13.36 -30.47
N SER A 61 13.97 12.06 -30.28
CA SER A 61 14.77 11.21 -31.18
C SER A 61 14.35 9.75 -31.03
N PRO A 62 14.07 9.04 -32.15
CA PRO A 62 13.84 7.61 -32.13
C PRO A 62 14.99 6.82 -31.51
N GLU A 63 16.23 7.23 -31.76
CA GLU A 63 17.44 6.59 -31.24
C GLU A 63 17.51 6.72 -29.71
N ALA A 64 17.26 7.91 -29.16
CA ALA A 64 17.24 8.14 -27.72
C ALA A 64 16.15 7.32 -27.02
N TYR A 65 14.95 7.27 -27.60
CA TYR A 65 13.86 6.44 -27.09
C TYR A 65 14.23 4.94 -27.11
N ASN A 66 14.74 4.44 -28.24
CA ASN A 66 15.12 3.04 -28.39
C ASN A 66 16.24 2.64 -27.41
N ALA A 67 17.21 3.53 -27.17
CA ALA A 67 18.27 3.29 -26.20
C ALA A 67 17.70 3.12 -24.78
N VAL A 68 16.82 4.01 -24.33
CA VAL A 68 16.20 3.95 -22.99
C VAL A 68 15.32 2.70 -22.86
N ILE A 69 14.43 2.44 -23.82
CA ILE A 69 13.56 1.26 -23.80
C ILE A 69 14.36 -0.04 -23.87
N GLY A 70 15.48 -0.06 -24.59
CA GLY A 70 16.40 -1.19 -24.61
C GLY A 70 16.90 -1.58 -23.21
N THR A 71 17.12 -0.60 -22.32
CA THR A 71 17.56 -0.88 -20.94
C THR A 71 16.47 -1.55 -20.09
N TYR A 72 15.19 -1.39 -20.45
CA TYR A 72 14.06 -1.94 -19.69
C TYR A 72 13.72 -3.38 -20.07
N LYS A 73 14.25 -3.89 -21.19
CA LYS A 73 14.00 -5.26 -21.67
C LYS A 73 14.89 -6.28 -20.97
N ASN A 74 14.67 -6.50 -19.68
CA ASN A 74 15.39 -7.52 -18.94
C ASN A 74 14.52 -8.15 -17.84
N PRO A 75 14.85 -9.36 -17.34
CA PRO A 75 14.02 -10.06 -16.36
C PRO A 75 13.80 -9.33 -15.03
N ILE A 76 14.78 -8.51 -14.59
CA ILE A 76 14.64 -7.72 -13.36
C ILE A 76 13.53 -6.68 -13.55
N MET A 77 13.52 -6.00 -14.69
CA MET A 77 12.47 -5.05 -15.04
C MET A 77 11.13 -5.75 -15.24
N GLY A 78 11.10 -6.95 -15.82
CA GLY A 78 9.89 -7.77 -15.92
C GLY A 78 9.29 -8.15 -14.55
N ILE A 79 10.11 -8.40 -13.53
CA ILE A 79 9.63 -8.57 -12.14
C ILE A 79 9.14 -7.23 -11.57
N GLY A 80 9.83 -6.13 -11.87
CA GLY A 80 9.41 -4.78 -11.53
C GLY A 80 8.03 -4.42 -12.10
N GLU A 81 7.74 -4.84 -13.33
CA GLU A 81 6.43 -4.68 -13.98
C GLU A 81 5.33 -5.44 -13.23
N VAL A 82 5.61 -6.65 -12.72
CA VAL A 82 4.67 -7.38 -11.85
C VAL A 82 4.35 -6.59 -10.59
N ALA A 83 5.38 -6.05 -9.92
CA ALA A 83 5.20 -5.23 -8.73
C ALA A 83 4.41 -3.95 -9.03
N LEU A 84 4.69 -3.30 -10.16
CA LEU A 84 4.00 -2.09 -10.62
C LEU A 84 2.53 -2.36 -10.92
N VAL A 85 2.21 -3.39 -11.71
CA VAL A 85 0.82 -3.78 -12.00
C VAL A 85 0.08 -4.16 -10.72
N GLY A 86 0.74 -4.89 -9.81
CA GLY A 86 0.22 -5.20 -8.48
C GLY A 86 -0.12 -3.93 -7.68
N ALA A 87 0.78 -2.95 -7.66
CA ALA A 87 0.59 -1.67 -6.99
C ALA A 87 -0.58 -0.87 -7.58
N ILE A 88 -0.63 -0.74 -8.92
CA ILE A 88 -1.71 -0.04 -9.64
C ILE A 88 -3.06 -0.71 -9.37
N GLY A 89 -3.13 -2.03 -9.51
CA GLY A 89 -4.36 -2.80 -9.30
C GLY A 89 -4.89 -2.66 -7.87
N PHE A 90 -4.00 -2.78 -6.86
CA PHE A 90 -4.41 -2.59 -5.47
C PHE A 90 -4.84 -1.15 -5.21
N HIS A 91 -4.07 -0.17 -5.68
CA HIS A 91 -4.35 1.25 -5.47
C HIS A 91 -5.72 1.64 -6.03
N ALA A 92 -6.03 1.22 -7.26
CA ALA A 92 -7.31 1.49 -7.92
C ALA A 92 -8.49 0.83 -7.20
N LEU A 93 -8.41 -0.47 -6.91
CA LEU A 93 -9.48 -1.20 -6.22
C LEU A 93 -9.71 -0.68 -4.80
N ASN A 94 -8.64 -0.42 -4.06
CA ASN A 94 -8.76 0.11 -2.70
C ASN A 94 -9.23 1.57 -2.69
N GLY A 95 -8.86 2.37 -3.70
CA GLY A 95 -9.40 3.71 -3.92
C GLY A 95 -10.92 3.68 -4.14
N LEU A 96 -11.41 2.75 -4.96
CA LEU A 96 -12.86 2.54 -5.14
C LEU A 96 -13.55 2.13 -3.83
N ARG A 97 -12.92 1.26 -3.03
CA ARG A 97 -13.42 0.93 -1.68
C ARG A 97 -13.53 2.18 -0.79
N ILE A 98 -12.52 3.07 -0.81
CA ILE A 98 -12.54 4.30 -0.01
C ILE A 98 -13.70 5.20 -0.47
N ILE A 99 -13.84 5.43 -1.78
CA ILE A 99 -14.97 6.18 -2.36
C ILE A 99 -16.31 5.59 -1.91
N LEU A 100 -16.48 4.26 -2.00
CA LEU A 100 -17.70 3.62 -1.54
C LEU A 100 -17.93 3.79 -0.03
N ILE A 101 -16.88 3.79 0.79
CA ILE A 101 -17.00 4.04 2.22
C ILE A 101 -17.47 5.46 2.51
N ASP A 102 -16.95 6.45 1.78
CA ASP A 102 -17.23 7.87 1.98
C ASP A 102 -18.64 8.26 1.51
N PHE A 103 -19.12 7.67 0.41
CA PHE A 103 -20.38 8.05 -0.22
C PHE A 103 -21.56 7.12 0.11
N TRP A 104 -21.34 5.95 0.71
CA TRP A 104 -22.41 5.01 1.05
C TRP A 104 -22.69 4.97 2.55
N ARG A 105 -23.96 5.19 2.93
CA ARG A 105 -24.43 5.15 4.33
C ARG A 105 -24.09 3.89 5.12
N PHE A 106 -23.80 2.77 4.45
CA PHE A 106 -23.43 1.50 5.10
C PHE A 106 -21.96 1.12 4.86
N GLY A 107 -21.17 1.95 4.19
CA GLY A 107 -19.80 1.64 3.78
C GLY A 107 -18.88 1.38 4.97
N ALA A 108 -18.86 2.29 5.96
CA ALA A 108 -18.04 2.13 7.16
C ALA A 108 -18.39 0.84 7.96
N LYS A 109 -19.67 0.46 8.00
CA LYS A 109 -20.14 -0.77 8.69
C LYS A 109 -19.59 -2.04 8.01
N HIS A 110 -19.43 -2.03 6.69
CA HIS A 110 -18.99 -3.19 5.91
C HIS A 110 -17.52 -3.09 5.44
N GLN A 111 -16.74 -2.16 5.98
CA GLN A 111 -15.37 -1.87 5.53
C GLN A 111 -14.44 -3.09 5.53
N ARG A 112 -14.66 -4.04 6.44
CA ARG A 112 -13.92 -5.31 6.52
C ARG A 112 -14.27 -6.24 5.36
N LEU A 113 -15.56 -6.45 5.09
CA LEU A 113 -16.02 -7.24 3.94
C LEU A 113 -15.50 -6.63 2.64
N MET A 114 -15.66 -5.32 2.47
CA MET A 114 -15.17 -4.60 1.28
C MET A 114 -13.66 -4.74 1.11
N PHE A 115 -12.88 -4.74 2.19
CA PHE A 115 -11.44 -4.97 2.12
C PHE A 115 -11.11 -6.37 1.58
N TYR A 116 -11.74 -7.42 2.10
CA TYR A 116 -11.51 -8.77 1.59
C TYR A 116 -12.03 -8.96 0.16
N VAL A 117 -13.10 -8.28 -0.25
CA VAL A 117 -13.53 -8.23 -1.66
C VAL A 117 -12.45 -7.60 -2.53
N VAL A 118 -11.87 -6.47 -2.13
CA VAL A 118 -10.74 -5.84 -2.83
C VAL A 118 -9.56 -6.80 -2.96
N ILE A 119 -9.17 -7.47 -1.86
CA ILE A 119 -8.07 -8.45 -1.88
C ILE A 119 -8.40 -9.63 -2.79
N GLY A 120 -9.62 -10.18 -2.72
CA GLY A 120 -10.06 -11.29 -3.57
C GLY A 120 -10.01 -10.93 -5.05
N LEU A 121 -10.55 -9.78 -5.43
CA LEU A 121 -10.49 -9.27 -6.81
C LEU A 121 -9.04 -9.05 -7.26
N TRP A 122 -8.22 -8.42 -6.41
CA TRP A 122 -6.82 -8.18 -6.70
C TRP A 122 -6.06 -9.50 -6.92
N VAL A 123 -6.25 -10.50 -6.07
CA VAL A 123 -5.63 -11.82 -6.21
C VAL A 123 -6.07 -12.49 -7.51
N VAL A 124 -7.37 -12.45 -7.86
CA VAL A 124 -7.87 -13.05 -9.11
C VAL A 124 -7.25 -12.39 -10.34
N LEU A 125 -7.18 -11.06 -10.36
CA LEU A 125 -6.56 -10.31 -11.46
C LEU A 125 -5.07 -10.63 -11.58
N MET A 126 -4.35 -10.65 -10.45
CA MET A 126 -2.93 -10.99 -10.43
C MET A 126 -2.68 -12.45 -10.79
N ALA A 127 -3.55 -13.38 -10.41
CA ALA A 127 -3.45 -14.79 -10.79
C ALA A 127 -3.63 -15.00 -12.30
N GLY A 128 -4.45 -14.18 -12.97
CA GLY A 128 -4.54 -14.18 -14.43
C GLY A 128 -3.33 -13.54 -15.11
N PHE A 129 -2.83 -12.43 -14.56
CA PHE A 129 -1.74 -11.66 -15.14
C PHE A 129 -0.35 -12.29 -14.95
N VAL A 130 0.01 -12.62 -13.70
CA VAL A 130 1.39 -12.96 -13.31
C VAL A 130 1.93 -14.18 -14.06
N PRO A 131 1.23 -15.33 -14.16
CA PRO A 131 1.77 -16.49 -14.86
C PRO A 131 2.03 -16.18 -16.33
N ARG A 132 1.09 -15.49 -16.99
CA ARG A 132 1.23 -15.13 -18.40
C ARG A 132 2.38 -14.14 -18.62
N HIS A 133 2.49 -13.14 -17.74
CA HIS A 133 3.54 -12.13 -17.81
C HIS A 133 4.92 -12.74 -17.59
N LEU A 134 5.09 -13.55 -16.54
CA LEU A 134 6.37 -14.21 -16.25
C LEU A 134 6.73 -15.21 -17.34
N MET A 135 5.76 -15.93 -17.93
CA MET A 135 6.02 -16.75 -19.11
C MET A 135 6.58 -15.90 -20.25
N ASN A 136 6.04 -14.71 -20.54
CA ASN A 136 6.60 -13.83 -21.56
C ASN A 136 8.02 -13.39 -21.18
N VAL A 137 8.20 -12.81 -19.98
CA VAL A 137 9.50 -12.29 -19.51
C VAL A 137 10.61 -13.35 -19.56
N PHE A 138 10.31 -14.61 -19.21
CA PHE A 138 11.31 -15.68 -19.16
C PHE A 138 11.37 -16.57 -20.42
N SER A 139 10.32 -16.67 -21.22
CA SER A 139 10.39 -17.34 -22.53
C SER A 139 11.06 -16.45 -23.57
N GLU A 140 10.90 -15.14 -23.43
CA GLU A 140 11.61 -14.13 -24.20
C GLU A 140 13.00 -13.86 -23.63
N ALA A 141 13.42 -14.44 -22.50
CA ALA A 141 14.82 -14.36 -22.04
C ALA A 141 15.83 -15.03 -23.01
N GLY A 142 15.37 -15.50 -24.18
CA GLY A 142 16.15 -15.91 -25.34
C GLY A 142 16.47 -14.78 -26.35
N TRP A 143 16.45 -13.50 -25.99
CA TRP A 143 17.05 -12.43 -26.83
C TRP A 143 18.57 -12.34 -26.60
N ILE A 144 19.30 -13.37 -27.06
CA ILE A 144 20.61 -13.21 -27.73
C ILE A 144 20.31 -13.26 -29.23
#